data_AF-A0ABD0RS21-F1
#
_entry.id   AF-A0ABD0RS21-F1
#
_cell.length_a   1.000
_cell.length_b   1.000
_cell.length_c   1.000
_cell.angle_alpha   90.00
_cell.angle_beta   90.00
_cell.angle_gamma   90.00
#
_symmetry.space_group_name_H-M   'P 1'
#
loop_
_entity.id
_entity.type
_entity.pdbx_description
1 polymer ?
#
loop_
_entity_poly.entity_id
_entity_poly.type
_entity_poly.pdbx_seq_one_letter_code
_entity_poly.pdbx_strand_id
1 'polypeptide(L)'
;VTFDVEITATGCPSNGKSETIKIKPLGFSEEVEIVLNFICECECHKDRIPDSPECSGGHGTLECGVCRCNEGWLGRLCECSQDEFLTDDLDANCRMNNGADICSNNGECVCGKCECKKRENPEERYSGKFCECDNFTCDRSSNRLCG
;
A
#
# COMPACT_ATOMS: atom_id res chain seq x y z
N VAL A 1 41.04 -29.55 -8.38
CA VAL A 1 40.07 -28.88 -9.30
C VAL A 1 38.97 -28.31 -8.44
N THR A 2 38.49 -27.13 -8.77
CA THR A 2 37.47 -26.40 -8.00
C THR A 2 36.37 -25.98 -8.96
N PHE A 3 35.11 -26.01 -8.52
CA PHE A 3 33.96 -25.60 -9.30
C PHE A 3 33.17 -24.58 -8.49
N ASP A 4 32.78 -23.48 -9.14
CA ASP A 4 31.88 -22.48 -8.57
C ASP A 4 30.47 -22.71 -9.13
N VAL A 5 29.49 -22.76 -8.24
CA VAL A 5 28.09 -23.05 -8.59
C VAL A 5 27.21 -21.94 -8.03
N GLU A 6 26.38 -21.34 -8.89
CA GLU A 6 25.40 -20.33 -8.52
C GLU A 6 23.98 -20.88 -8.72
N ILE A 7 23.13 -20.68 -7.72
CA ILE A 7 21.73 -21.14 -7.73
C ILE A 7 20.84 -19.93 -7.45
N THR A 8 19.92 -19.66 -8.37
CA THR A 8 18.96 -18.54 -8.24
C THR A 8 17.54 -19.08 -8.33
N ALA A 9 16.71 -18.76 -7.34
CA ALA A 9 15.28 -19.04 -7.38
C ALA A 9 14.57 -17.95 -8.20
N THR A 10 13.72 -18.33 -9.15
CA THR A 10 12.91 -17.38 -9.93
C THR A 10 11.60 -16.98 -9.24
N GLY A 11 11.23 -17.68 -8.18
CA GLY A 11 10.02 -17.43 -7.41
C GLY A 11 9.87 -18.39 -6.25
N CYS A 12 8.73 -18.30 -5.59
CA CYS A 12 8.38 -19.14 -4.46
C CYS A 12 7.66 -20.42 -4.91
N PRO A 13 8.06 -21.61 -4.43
CA PRO A 13 7.34 -22.85 -4.72
C PRO A 13 5.96 -22.84 -4.05
N SER A 14 4.95 -23.37 -4.75
CA SER A 14 3.53 -23.23 -4.37
C SER A 14 3.15 -23.77 -2.98
N ASN A 15 4.00 -24.60 -2.38
CA ASN A 15 3.70 -25.29 -1.11
C ASN A 15 4.76 -25.06 -0.02
N GLY A 16 5.70 -24.12 -0.22
CA GLY A 16 6.79 -23.86 0.74
C GLY A 16 7.69 -25.08 1.00
N LYS A 17 7.67 -26.07 0.11
CA LYS A 17 8.46 -27.30 0.25
C LYS A 17 9.91 -26.98 -0.03
N SER A 18 10.80 -27.52 0.81
CA SER A 18 12.23 -27.57 0.53
C SER A 18 12.47 -28.40 -0.73
N GLU A 19 13.39 -27.95 -1.57
CA GLU A 19 13.86 -28.72 -2.72
C GLU A 19 15.29 -29.19 -2.53
N THR A 20 15.61 -30.34 -3.12
CA THR A 20 16.94 -30.91 -3.01
C THR A 20 17.56 -31.02 -4.40
N ILE A 21 18.73 -30.41 -4.58
CA ILE A 21 19.56 -30.55 -5.78
C ILE A 21 20.75 -31.44 -5.44
N LYS A 22 21.04 -32.41 -6.30
CA LYS A 22 22.19 -33.32 -6.14
C LYS A 22 23.20 -33.08 -7.25
N ILE A 23 24.43 -32.77 -6.88
CA ILE A 23 25.55 -32.59 -7.80
C ILE A 23 26.51 -33.76 -7.64
N LYS A 24 26.75 -34.50 -8.71
CA LYS A 24 27.69 -35.63 -8.71
C LYS A 24 28.59 -35.61 -9.94
N PRO A 25 29.88 -35.99 -9.81
CA PRO A 25 30.73 -36.22 -10.96
C PRO A 25 30.32 -37.52 -11.67
N LEU A 26 30.35 -37.50 -13.01
CA LEU A 26 30.03 -38.67 -13.80
C LEU A 26 31.06 -39.79 -13.54
N GLY A 27 30.60 -40.99 -13.19
CA GLY A 27 31.45 -42.16 -12.91
C GLY A 27 31.91 -42.31 -11.46
N PHE A 28 31.46 -41.45 -10.55
CA PHE A 28 31.70 -41.56 -9.11
C PHE A 28 30.37 -41.74 -8.36
N SER A 29 30.42 -42.39 -7.19
CA SER A 29 29.25 -42.60 -6.32
C SER A 29 29.03 -41.46 -5.32
N GLU A 30 30.00 -40.57 -5.19
CA GLU A 30 29.94 -39.43 -4.27
C GLU A 30 29.03 -38.34 -4.84
N GLU A 31 28.19 -37.75 -3.99
CA GLU A 31 27.29 -36.66 -4.36
C GLU A 31 27.27 -35.59 -3.28
N VAL A 32 27.08 -34.34 -3.72
CA VAL A 32 26.81 -33.20 -2.84
C VAL A 32 25.32 -32.91 -2.91
N GLU A 33 24.67 -32.93 -1.75
CA GLU A 33 23.25 -32.62 -1.60
C GLU A 33 23.08 -31.18 -1.13
N ILE A 34 22.33 -30.39 -1.89
CA ILE A 34 22.01 -28.99 -1.60
C ILE A 34 20.53 -28.92 -1.27
N VAL A 35 20.22 -28.61 -0.01
CA VAL A 35 18.84 -28.42 0.47
C VAL A 35 18.47 -26.95 0.39
N LEU A 36 17.54 -26.63 -0.51
CA LEU A 36 17.01 -25.29 -0.71
C LEU A 36 15.79 -25.08 0.17
N ASN A 37 15.87 -24.08 1.05
CA ASN A 37 14.75 -23.59 1.84
C ASN A 37 14.32 -22.22 1.30
N PHE A 38 13.06 -22.08 0.95
CA PHE A 38 12.52 -20.85 0.35
C PHE A 38 11.87 -19.99 1.43
N ILE A 39 12.34 -18.75 1.56
CA ILE A 39 11.77 -17.77 2.48
C ILE A 39 10.80 -16.91 1.68
N CYS A 40 9.51 -17.25 1.79
CA CYS A 40 8.44 -16.66 0.97
C CYS A 40 7.52 -15.72 1.73
N GLU A 41 7.42 -15.91 3.05
CA GLU A 41 6.60 -15.08 3.91
C GLU A 41 7.47 -14.14 4.74
N CYS A 42 6.95 -12.96 5.05
CA CYS A 42 7.59 -12.03 5.95
C CYS A 42 7.32 -12.45 7.40
N GLU A 43 8.26 -12.22 8.31
CA GLU A 43 8.11 -12.62 9.71
C GLU A 43 6.89 -11.98 10.40
N CYS A 44 6.54 -10.75 10.01
CA CYS A 44 5.38 -10.02 10.54
C CYS A 44 4.02 -10.64 10.17
N HIS A 45 3.95 -11.60 9.25
CA HIS A 45 2.70 -12.34 8.99
C HIS A 45 2.25 -13.17 10.20
N LYS A 46 3.20 -13.56 11.07
CA LYS A 46 2.92 -14.31 12.30
C LYS A 46 2.18 -13.46 13.34
N ASP A 47 2.42 -12.15 13.32
CA ASP A 47 1.85 -11.19 14.26
C ASP A 47 0.54 -10.58 13.76
N ARG A 48 -0.06 -11.17 12.72
CA ARG A 48 -1.33 -10.68 12.17
C ARG A 48 -2.41 -10.71 13.26
N ILE A 49 -3.22 -9.65 13.29
CA ILE A 49 -4.35 -9.51 14.21
C ILE A 49 -5.62 -9.51 13.37
N PRO A 50 -6.33 -10.66 13.28
CA PRO A 50 -7.63 -10.73 12.62
C PRO A 50 -8.62 -9.79 13.30
N ASP A 51 -9.50 -9.17 12.51
CA ASP A 51 -10.53 -8.21 12.99
C ASP A 51 -9.95 -7.20 13.99
N SER A 52 -8.82 -6.60 13.62
CA SER A 52 -8.07 -5.70 14.48
C SER A 52 -8.89 -4.44 14.80
N PRO A 53 -8.89 -3.97 16.06
CA PRO A 53 -9.53 -2.71 16.42
C PRO A 53 -8.91 -1.50 15.70
N GLU A 54 -7.65 -1.60 15.28
CA GLU A 54 -6.97 -0.56 14.49
C GLU A 54 -7.53 -0.43 13.06
N CYS A 55 -8.13 -1.51 12.55
CA CYS A 55 -8.78 -1.54 11.24
C CYS A 55 -10.26 -1.18 11.40
N SER A 56 -10.51 0.05 11.87
CA SER A 56 -11.85 0.63 12.07
C SER A 56 -12.78 -0.20 12.97
N GLY A 57 -12.23 -0.74 14.06
CA GLY A 57 -13.02 -1.48 15.05
C GLY A 57 -13.32 -2.93 14.68
N GLY A 58 -12.56 -3.51 13.75
CA GLY A 58 -12.66 -4.93 13.38
C GLY A 58 -13.14 -5.20 11.96
N HIS A 59 -12.99 -4.24 11.06
CA HIS A 59 -13.36 -4.38 9.64
C HIS A 59 -12.23 -4.94 8.77
N GLY A 60 -11.11 -5.37 9.38
CA GLY A 60 -10.00 -5.95 8.66
C GLY A 60 -8.95 -6.59 9.55
N THR A 61 -8.03 -7.30 8.92
CA THR A 61 -6.87 -7.93 9.56
C THR A 61 -5.68 -6.97 9.51
N LEU A 62 -5.08 -6.64 10.64
CA LEU A 62 -3.82 -5.90 10.68
C LEU A 62 -2.66 -6.87 10.40
N GLU A 63 -1.93 -6.66 9.32
CA GLU A 63 -0.80 -7.49 8.90
C GLU A 63 0.36 -6.58 8.47
N CYS A 64 1.53 -6.71 9.10
CA CYS A 64 2.73 -5.90 8.80
C CYS A 64 2.51 -4.37 8.80
N GLY A 65 1.61 -3.87 9.66
CA GLY A 65 1.33 -2.43 9.79
C GLY A 65 0.33 -1.88 8.77
N VAL A 66 -0.32 -2.74 7.98
CA VAL A 66 -1.40 -2.36 7.06
C VAL A 66 -2.66 -3.18 7.33
N CYS A 67 -3.82 -2.56 7.14
CA CYS A 67 -5.11 -3.24 7.28
C CYS A 67 -5.49 -3.92 5.96
N ARG A 68 -5.74 -5.22 6.02
CA ARG A 68 -6.36 -6.01 4.94
C ARG A 68 -7.85 -6.10 5.23
N CYS A 69 -8.64 -5.31 4.51
CA CYS A 69 -10.07 -5.17 4.79
C CYS A 69 -10.87 -6.42 4.47
N ASN A 70 -11.87 -6.66 5.29
CA ASN A 70 -12.87 -7.69 5.09
C ASN A 70 -13.73 -7.34 3.86
N GLU A 71 -14.44 -8.32 3.31
CA GLU A 71 -15.33 -8.12 2.17
C GLU A 71 -16.33 -6.99 2.43
N GLY A 72 -16.49 -6.08 1.48
CA GLY A 72 -17.35 -4.90 1.60
C GLY A 72 -16.75 -3.71 2.36
N TRP A 73 -15.51 -3.80 2.87
CA TRP A 73 -14.81 -2.68 3.50
C TRP A 73 -13.60 -2.23 2.70
N LEU A 74 -13.39 -0.91 2.68
CA LEU A 74 -12.39 -0.23 1.87
C LEU A 74 -11.73 0.88 2.69
N GLY A 75 -10.62 1.38 2.17
CA GLY A 75 -9.83 2.42 2.82
C GLY A 75 -8.57 1.87 3.47
N ARG A 76 -7.72 2.76 3.97
CA ARG A 76 -6.41 2.39 4.54
C ARG A 76 -6.56 1.67 5.87
N LEU A 77 -7.60 2.00 6.61
CA LEU A 77 -7.96 1.46 7.92
C LEU A 77 -9.30 0.72 7.86
N CYS A 78 -9.83 0.42 6.67
CA CYS A 78 -11.15 -0.21 6.50
C CYS A 78 -12.30 0.64 7.04
N GLU A 79 -12.15 1.96 6.90
CA GLU A 79 -13.03 2.98 7.45
C GLU A 79 -14.33 3.18 6.64
N CYS A 80 -14.44 2.54 5.47
CA CYS A 80 -15.51 2.82 4.52
C CYS A 80 -16.20 1.57 4.03
N SER A 81 -17.54 1.61 4.00
CA SER A 81 -18.37 0.54 3.44
C SER A 81 -18.52 0.72 1.93
N GLN A 82 -18.34 -0.36 1.18
CA GLN A 82 -18.52 -0.39 -0.26
C GLN A 82 -19.95 -0.01 -0.68
N ASP A 83 -20.96 -0.27 0.16
CA ASP A 83 -22.36 0.09 -0.09
C ASP A 83 -22.59 1.61 -0.17
N GLU A 84 -21.68 2.42 0.39
CA GLU A 84 -21.76 3.88 0.31
C GLU A 84 -21.36 4.43 -1.06
N PHE A 85 -20.80 3.60 -1.95
CA PHE A 85 -20.25 4.00 -3.22
C PHE A 85 -21.02 3.36 -4.39
N LEU A 86 -21.60 4.20 -5.24
CA LEU A 86 -22.38 3.77 -6.42
C LEU A 86 -21.49 3.27 -7.57
N THR A 87 -20.17 3.45 -7.48
CA THR A 87 -19.23 3.21 -8.57
C THR A 87 -17.99 2.49 -8.07
N ASP A 88 -17.54 1.48 -8.81
CA ASP A 88 -16.29 0.74 -8.53
C ASP A 88 -15.04 1.65 -8.60
N ASP A 89 -15.12 2.76 -9.33
CA ASP A 89 -14.05 3.76 -9.40
C ASP A 89 -14.23 4.85 -8.34
N LEU A 90 -13.72 4.59 -7.13
CA LEU A 90 -13.72 5.55 -6.02
C LEU A 90 -12.93 6.84 -6.35
N ASP A 91 -11.89 6.74 -7.17
CA ASP A 91 -11.06 7.89 -7.55
C ASP A 91 -11.83 8.87 -8.44
N ALA A 92 -12.82 8.40 -9.19
CA ALA A 92 -13.69 9.27 -9.99
C ALA A 92 -14.41 10.31 -9.12
N ASN A 93 -14.79 9.94 -7.89
CA ASN A 93 -15.47 10.85 -6.96
C ASN A 93 -14.56 11.94 -6.37
N CYS A 94 -13.25 11.78 -6.53
CA CYS A 94 -12.21 12.70 -6.08
C CYS A 94 -11.61 13.56 -7.20
N ARG A 95 -12.13 13.45 -8.43
CA ARG A 95 -11.73 14.29 -9.56
C ARG A 95 -12.84 15.30 -9.89
N MET A 96 -12.44 16.54 -10.15
CA MET A 96 -13.41 17.58 -10.51
C MET A 96 -14.05 17.32 -11.89
N ASN A 97 -13.27 16.83 -12.85
CA ASN A 97 -13.70 16.48 -14.21
C ASN A 97 -12.80 15.37 -14.78
N ASN A 98 -13.22 14.76 -15.90
CA ASN A 98 -12.42 13.77 -16.64
C ASN A 98 -11.13 14.41 -17.18
N GLY A 99 -10.04 14.29 -16.41
CA GLY A 99 -8.73 14.86 -16.72
C GLY A 99 -8.16 15.78 -15.64
N ALA A 100 -8.94 16.11 -14.61
CA ALA A 100 -8.42 16.77 -13.42
C ALA A 100 -7.67 15.77 -12.54
N ASP A 101 -6.61 16.25 -11.87
CA ASP A 101 -5.88 15.45 -10.88
C ASP A 101 -6.78 15.10 -9.68
N ILE A 102 -6.51 13.95 -9.07
CA ILE A 102 -7.17 13.51 -7.84
C ILE A 102 -6.91 14.56 -6.75
N CYS A 103 -7.99 15.09 -6.16
CA CYS A 103 -7.92 16.09 -5.11
C CYS A 103 -7.02 17.30 -5.46
N SER A 104 -6.98 17.68 -6.74
CA SER A 104 -6.16 18.80 -7.25
C SER A 104 -4.68 18.72 -6.83
N ASN A 105 -4.14 17.51 -6.61
CA ASN A 105 -2.82 17.25 -6.03
C ASN A 105 -2.56 17.82 -4.61
N ASN A 106 -3.59 18.40 -3.99
CA ASN A 106 -3.55 19.06 -2.69
C ASN A 106 -4.20 18.22 -1.58
N GLY A 107 -4.47 16.94 -1.83
CA GLY A 107 -5.10 16.03 -0.88
C GLY A 107 -4.87 14.57 -1.24
N GLU A 108 -5.43 13.70 -0.42
CA GLU A 108 -5.54 12.27 -0.66
C GLU A 108 -7.02 11.92 -0.83
N CYS A 109 -7.33 11.01 -1.77
CA CYS A 109 -8.69 10.51 -1.92
C CYS A 109 -8.91 9.39 -0.92
N VAL A 110 -9.69 9.68 0.12
CA VAL A 110 -10.09 8.72 1.13
C VAL A 110 -11.57 8.46 0.94
N CYS A 111 -11.89 7.26 0.45
CA CYS A 111 -13.25 6.79 0.25
C CYS A 111 -14.12 7.75 -0.58
N GLY A 112 -13.65 8.10 -1.77
CA GLY A 112 -14.37 8.98 -2.69
C GLY A 112 -14.53 10.43 -2.20
N LYS A 113 -13.82 10.83 -1.14
CA LYS A 113 -13.75 12.21 -0.64
C LYS A 113 -12.30 12.64 -0.52
N CYS A 114 -12.04 13.91 -0.79
CA CYS A 114 -10.69 14.45 -0.66
C CYS A 114 -10.40 14.90 0.78
N GLU A 115 -9.38 14.32 1.39
CA GLU A 115 -8.75 14.83 2.59
C GLU A 115 -7.60 15.75 2.21
N CYS A 116 -7.77 17.05 2.43
CA CYS A 116 -6.77 18.02 2.00
C CYS A 116 -5.52 18.01 2.90
N LYS A 117 -4.36 18.16 2.27
CA LYS A 117 -3.05 18.19 2.94
C LYS A 117 -2.99 19.34 3.95
N LYS A 118 -2.37 19.08 5.09
CA LYS A 118 -2.06 20.09 6.11
C LYS A 118 -0.73 20.76 5.78
N ARG A 119 -0.64 22.07 6.03
CA ARG A 119 0.59 22.88 5.87
C ARG A 119 1.35 22.96 7.20
N GLU A 120 2.62 23.35 7.14
CA GLU A 120 3.42 23.64 8.34
C GLU A 120 2.85 24.82 9.14
N ASN A 121 2.34 25.83 8.44
CA ASN A 121 1.62 26.95 9.03
C ASN A 121 0.13 26.55 9.22
N PRO A 122 -0.39 26.48 10.45
CA PRO A 122 -1.78 26.11 10.70
C PRO A 122 -2.82 27.09 10.13
N GLU A 123 -2.43 28.35 9.91
CA GLU A 123 -3.30 29.37 9.31
C GLU A 123 -3.49 29.16 7.80
N GLU A 124 -2.62 28.37 7.16
CA GLU A 124 -2.65 28.08 5.74
C GLU A 124 -3.31 26.74 5.48
N ARG A 125 -4.35 26.73 4.65
CA ARG A 125 -5.14 25.52 4.40
C ARG A 125 -5.63 25.44 2.97
N TYR A 126 -5.62 24.21 2.47
CA TYR A 126 -6.41 23.82 1.31
C TYR A 126 -7.86 23.53 1.72
N SER A 127 -8.80 23.76 0.81
CA SER A 127 -10.24 23.61 1.03
C SER A 127 -10.96 23.36 -0.30
N GLY A 128 -12.27 23.08 -0.21
CA GLY A 128 -13.07 22.69 -1.38
C GLY A 128 -13.25 21.17 -1.46
N LYS A 129 -14.18 20.72 -2.30
CA LYS A 129 -14.53 19.28 -2.39
C LYS A 129 -13.37 18.45 -2.94
N PHE A 130 -12.54 19.07 -3.78
CA PHE A 130 -11.42 18.46 -4.46
C PHE A 130 -10.10 19.14 -4.06
N CYS A 131 -10.05 19.80 -2.90
CA CYS A 131 -8.89 20.56 -2.42
C CYS A 131 -8.39 21.63 -3.42
N GLU A 132 -9.32 22.21 -4.16
CA GLU A 132 -9.07 23.14 -5.27
C GLU A 132 -8.82 24.59 -4.82
N CYS A 133 -9.19 24.93 -3.58
CA CYS A 133 -9.08 26.28 -3.03
C CYS A 133 -8.00 26.35 -1.95
N ASP A 134 -7.35 27.50 -1.81
CA ASP A 134 -6.46 27.82 -0.71
C ASP A 134 -6.67 29.26 -0.20
N ASN A 135 -6.10 29.59 0.96
CA ASN A 135 -6.20 30.92 1.56
C ASN A 135 -4.87 31.69 1.63
N PHE A 136 -3.87 31.32 0.83
CA PHE A 136 -2.51 31.88 0.92
C PHE A 136 -1.87 32.23 -0.43
N THR A 137 -2.48 31.85 -1.55
CA THR A 137 -2.03 32.13 -2.92
C THR A 137 -2.72 33.38 -3.50
N CYS A 138 -3.52 34.10 -2.72
CA CYS A 138 -4.15 35.35 -3.18
C CYS A 138 -3.15 36.49 -3.40
N ASP A 139 -3.53 37.44 -4.24
CA ASP A 139 -2.73 38.63 -4.54
C ASP A 139 -2.38 39.42 -3.27
N ARG A 140 -1.18 40.01 -3.28
CA ARG A 140 -0.62 40.76 -2.14
C ARG A 140 -0.52 42.24 -2.49
N SER A 141 -1.03 43.08 -1.59
CA SER A 141 -0.80 44.53 -1.60
C SER A 141 -0.08 44.92 -0.32
N SER A 142 1.02 45.67 -0.42
CA SER A 142 1.84 46.07 0.74
C SER A 142 2.26 44.89 1.64
N ASN A 143 2.61 43.76 1.03
CA ASN A 143 2.98 42.51 1.71
C ASN A 143 1.88 41.89 2.61
N ARG A 144 0.62 42.31 2.43
CA ARG A 144 -0.56 41.71 3.07
C ARG A 144 -1.38 40.96 2.03
N LEU A 145 -1.80 39.75 2.40
CA LEU A 145 -2.74 38.99 1.59
C LEU A 145 -4.07 39.73 1.53
N CYS A 146 -4.61 39.95 0.33
CA CYS A 146 -5.88 40.63 0.11
C CYS A 146 -5.95 42.12 0.55
N GLY A 147 -4.82 42.75 0.91
CA GLY A 147 -4.67 44.22 1.07
C GLY A 147 -5.26 44.84 2.34
#